data_AF-A0A523GLB4-F1
#
_entry.id   AF-A0A523GLB4-F1
#
_cell.length_a   1.000
_cell.length_b   1.000
_cell.length_c   1.000
_cell.angle_alpha   90.00
_cell.angle_beta   90.00
_cell.angle_gamma   90.00
#
_symmetry.space_group_name_H-M   'P 1'
#
loop_
_entity.id
_entity.type
_entity.pdbx_description
1 polymer ?
#
loop_
_entity_poly.entity_id
_entity_poly.type
_entity_poly.pdbx_seq_one_letter_code
_entity_poly.pdbx_strand_id
1 'polypeptide(L)'
;MKHLNSILAAALFIFAIGVANAQDENNPWAIEAGINAVDVYPVGVTENGRFPSTIGDAMVKGDLFDEYFNATDHWNILPSVSRVSVGRYIGSGFTFVAAGSINKIDRLGDVEVADMTYYSADGEIKYSFRDHINGPGGWFDPALGIGGGYTWIDDIGFGTANALASLRFWLGNNVALNLQSTYKHAFEDAYGVIHFQHS
;
A
#
# COMPACT_ATOMS: atom_id res chain seq x y z
N MET A 1 5.34 -9.82 35.22
CA MET A 1 5.87 -8.86 34.22
C MET A 1 6.46 -9.52 32.98
N LYS A 2 7.15 -10.67 33.06
CA LYS A 2 7.79 -11.31 31.89
C LYS A 2 6.83 -11.66 30.73
N HIS A 3 5.59 -12.03 31.02
CA HIS A 3 4.61 -12.38 29.98
C HIS A 3 3.77 -11.19 29.50
N LEU A 4 3.70 -10.10 30.27
CA LEU A 4 2.91 -8.93 29.89
C LEU A 4 3.54 -8.22 28.70
N ASN A 5 4.88 -8.12 28.68
CA ASN A 5 5.62 -7.57 27.56
C ASN A 5 5.47 -8.45 26.30
N SER A 6 5.43 -9.78 26.45
CA SER A 6 5.20 -10.70 25.33
C SER A 6 3.77 -10.64 24.81
N ILE A 7 2.77 -10.51 25.68
CA ILE A 7 1.36 -10.35 25.29
C ILE A 7 1.14 -8.99 24.63
N LEU A 8 1.76 -7.92 25.16
CA LEU A 8 1.70 -6.59 24.58
C LEU A 8 2.41 -6.54 23.23
N ALA A 9 3.59 -7.18 23.11
CA ALA A 9 4.31 -7.30 21.85
C ALA A 9 3.50 -8.13 20.83
N ALA A 10 2.90 -9.24 21.25
CA ALA A 10 2.04 -10.05 20.39
C ALA A 10 0.75 -9.30 20.00
N ALA A 11 0.14 -8.55 20.92
CA ALA A 11 -1.02 -7.71 20.62
C ALA A 11 -0.65 -6.59 19.65
N LEU A 12 0.48 -5.90 19.86
CA LEU A 12 1.02 -4.92 18.93
C LEU A 12 1.37 -5.55 17.57
N PHE A 13 1.88 -6.78 17.55
CA PHE A 13 2.09 -7.55 16.32
C PHE A 13 0.77 -7.87 15.62
N ILE A 14 -0.26 -8.29 16.37
CA ILE A 14 -1.61 -8.58 15.87
C ILE A 14 -2.33 -7.30 15.39
N PHE A 15 -2.03 -6.14 15.96
CA PHE A 15 -2.56 -4.85 15.51
C PHE A 15 -1.74 -4.21 14.38
N ALA A 16 -0.45 -4.54 14.28
CA ALA A 16 0.43 -4.13 13.17
C ALA A 16 0.23 -5.03 11.92
N ILE A 17 -0.22 -6.27 12.13
CA ILE A 17 -0.74 -7.15 11.08
C ILE A 17 -2.19 -6.75 10.81
N GLY A 18 -2.51 -6.33 9.59
CA GLY A 18 -3.88 -5.98 9.22
C GLY A 18 -4.87 -7.06 9.61
N VAL A 19 -5.86 -6.70 10.43
CA VAL A 19 -6.95 -7.59 10.83
C VAL A 19 -8.10 -7.40 9.85
N ALA A 20 -8.01 -7.99 8.66
CA ALA A 20 -9.15 -7.99 7.73
C ALA A 20 -10.22 -8.99 8.21
N ASN A 21 -11.44 -8.51 8.49
CA ASN A 21 -12.62 -9.39 8.63
C ASN A 21 -12.88 -10.10 7.30
N ALA A 22 -13.30 -11.37 7.32
CA ALA A 22 -13.67 -12.10 6.11
C ALA A 22 -14.83 -11.43 5.41
N GLN A 23 -14.50 -10.76 4.31
CA GLN A 23 -15.48 -10.21 3.40
C GLN A 23 -16.05 -11.31 2.54
N ASP A 24 -17.29 -11.64 2.83
CA ASP A 24 -18.17 -12.44 1.99
C ASP A 24 -19.57 -11.81 2.01
N GLU A 25 -20.55 -12.45 1.37
CA GLU A 25 -21.94 -11.99 1.36
C GLU A 25 -22.52 -11.86 2.78
N ASN A 26 -22.05 -12.65 3.75
CA ASN A 26 -22.58 -12.71 5.11
C ASN A 26 -21.93 -11.69 6.05
N ASN A 27 -20.67 -11.32 5.79
CA ASN A 27 -19.90 -10.32 6.54
C ASN A 27 -19.30 -9.29 5.59
N PRO A 28 -20.09 -8.35 5.06
CA PRO A 28 -19.66 -7.53 3.94
C PRO A 28 -18.61 -6.48 4.32
N TRP A 29 -18.38 -6.18 5.59
CA TRP A 29 -17.45 -5.12 6.01
C TRP A 29 -16.12 -5.67 6.50
N ALA A 30 -15.02 -5.04 6.07
CA ALA A 30 -13.70 -5.27 6.63
C ALA A 30 -13.08 -3.94 7.03
N ILE A 31 -12.27 -3.99 8.08
CA ILE A 31 -11.39 -2.90 8.50
C ILE A 31 -9.98 -3.45 8.37
N GLU A 32 -9.03 -2.62 7.98
CA GLU A 32 -7.61 -2.99 7.88
C GLU A 32 -6.78 -1.89 8.54
N ALA A 33 -5.72 -2.30 9.23
CA ALA A 33 -4.71 -1.42 9.79
C ALA A 33 -3.34 -2.00 9.43
N GLY A 34 -2.44 -1.22 8.84
CA GLY A 34 -1.20 -1.75 8.30
C GLY A 34 -0.07 -0.73 8.34
N ILE A 35 1.10 -1.22 7.96
CA ILE A 35 2.29 -0.40 7.74
C ILE A 35 2.22 0.11 6.30
N ASN A 36 2.60 1.35 6.09
CA ASN A 36 2.70 1.98 4.79
C ASN A 36 4.17 2.12 4.40
N ALA A 37 4.49 1.71 3.19
CA ALA A 37 5.78 1.97 2.56
C ALA A 37 5.58 2.67 1.22
N VAL A 38 6.40 3.69 0.93
CA VAL A 38 6.34 4.47 -0.31
C VAL A 38 7.68 4.36 -1.02
N ASP A 39 7.62 4.01 -2.30
CA ASP A 39 8.78 3.82 -3.15
C ASP A 39 8.60 4.60 -4.47
N VAL A 40 9.51 5.54 -4.72
CA VAL A 40 9.50 6.39 -5.92
C VAL A 40 10.42 5.86 -7.03
N TYR A 41 11.20 4.81 -6.77
CA TYR A 41 12.25 4.34 -7.66
C TYR A 41 11.75 3.50 -8.84
N PRO A 42 11.00 2.39 -8.64
CA PRO A 42 10.70 1.41 -9.69
C PRO A 42 9.58 1.85 -10.65
N VAL A 43 9.48 3.14 -10.98
CA VAL A 43 8.31 3.76 -11.62
C VAL A 43 8.46 4.00 -13.13
N GLY A 44 9.65 3.73 -13.67
CA GLY A 44 10.04 4.06 -15.04
C GLY A 44 10.81 5.37 -15.10
N VAL A 45 11.85 5.39 -15.95
CA VAL A 45 12.68 6.58 -16.16
C VAL A 45 11.87 7.65 -16.88
N THR A 46 11.56 8.75 -16.18
CA THR A 46 10.82 9.90 -16.71
C THR A 46 11.24 11.20 -16.02
N GLU A 47 11.31 12.27 -16.80
CA GLU A 47 11.53 13.63 -16.28
C GLU A 47 10.24 14.33 -15.83
N ASN A 48 9.08 13.69 -16.04
CA ASN A 48 7.81 14.25 -15.60
C ASN A 48 7.67 14.11 -14.08
N GLY A 49 7.01 15.09 -13.47
CA GLY A 49 6.68 15.13 -12.05
C GLY A 49 7.67 15.95 -11.22
N ARG A 50 7.47 15.92 -9.89
CA ARG A 50 8.22 16.75 -8.94
C ARG A 50 9.70 16.37 -8.82
N PHE A 51 10.01 15.08 -8.89
CA PHE A 51 11.37 14.58 -8.70
C PHE A 51 12.03 14.32 -10.06
N PRO A 52 13.31 14.69 -10.26
CA PRO A 52 14.04 14.35 -11.48
C PRO A 52 14.30 12.84 -11.57
N SER A 53 14.75 12.35 -12.72
CA SER A 53 15.21 10.95 -12.84
C SER A 53 16.53 10.69 -12.09
N THR A 54 17.35 11.72 -11.90
CA THR A 54 18.68 11.66 -11.28
C THR A 54 18.97 12.88 -10.41
N ILE A 55 19.77 12.72 -9.36
CA ILE A 55 20.35 13.81 -8.57
C ILE A 55 21.86 13.58 -8.47
N GLY A 56 22.64 14.43 -9.13
CA GLY A 56 24.06 14.16 -9.33
C GLY A 56 24.26 12.91 -10.19
N ASP A 57 25.05 11.95 -9.72
CA ASP A 57 25.29 10.67 -10.40
C ASP A 57 24.35 9.54 -9.92
N ALA A 58 23.45 9.81 -8.98
CA ALA A 58 22.56 8.82 -8.38
C ALA A 58 21.18 8.80 -9.07
N MET A 59 20.64 7.59 -9.26
CA MET A 59 19.30 7.40 -9.81
C MET A 59 18.23 7.58 -8.74
N VAL A 60 17.20 8.36 -9.10
CA VAL A 60 16.01 8.59 -8.28
C VAL A 60 14.82 7.80 -8.82
N LYS A 61 14.76 7.60 -10.15
CA LYS A 61 13.76 6.76 -10.83
C LYS A 61 14.46 5.74 -11.71
N GLY A 62 14.29 4.46 -11.39
CA GLY A 62 14.72 3.32 -12.19
C GLY A 62 13.69 2.92 -13.25
N ASP A 63 14.02 1.85 -13.98
CA ASP A 63 13.06 1.22 -14.90
C ASP A 63 11.83 0.71 -14.14
N LEU A 64 10.72 0.51 -14.86
CA LEU A 64 9.48 0.04 -14.24
C LEU A 64 9.72 -1.36 -13.64
N PHE A 65 9.44 -1.51 -12.35
CA PHE A 65 9.72 -2.70 -11.52
C PHE A 65 11.20 -3.01 -11.25
N ASP A 66 12.12 -2.10 -11.58
CA ASP A 66 13.53 -2.30 -11.26
C ASP A 66 13.77 -2.21 -9.76
N GLU A 67 14.51 -3.17 -9.19
CA GLU A 67 14.74 -3.25 -7.74
C GLU A 67 13.49 -3.16 -6.87
N TYR A 68 12.33 -3.58 -7.40
CA TYR A 68 11.01 -3.43 -6.77
C TYR A 68 10.88 -3.96 -5.32
N PHE A 69 11.70 -4.93 -4.92
CA PHE A 69 11.72 -5.48 -3.56
C PHE A 69 12.92 -5.01 -2.73
N ASN A 70 13.63 -3.96 -3.16
CA ASN A 70 14.73 -3.35 -2.41
C ASN A 70 14.21 -2.46 -1.28
N ALA A 71 13.58 -3.11 -0.29
CA ALA A 71 12.96 -2.45 0.84
C ALA A 71 13.95 -1.78 1.80
N THR A 72 15.23 -2.16 1.74
CA THR A 72 16.28 -1.55 2.58
C THR A 72 16.77 -0.24 2.00
N ASP A 73 16.83 -0.15 0.67
CA ASP A 73 17.49 0.97 0.00
C ASP A 73 16.50 1.93 -0.63
N HIS A 74 15.31 1.52 -1.12
CA HIS A 74 14.41 2.44 -1.83
C HIS A 74 13.13 2.78 -1.07
N TRP A 75 12.69 1.89 -0.18
CA TRP A 75 11.41 2.08 0.49
C TRP A 75 11.51 3.05 1.66
N ASN A 76 10.58 4.00 1.68
CA ASN A 76 10.32 4.84 2.83
C ASN A 76 9.27 4.15 3.70
N ILE A 77 9.67 3.57 4.84
CA ILE A 77 8.77 2.78 5.71
C ILE A 77 8.55 3.53 7.01
N LEU A 78 7.29 3.79 7.37
CA LEU A 78 6.93 4.27 8.71
C LEU A 78 6.55 3.07 9.59
N PRO A 79 7.40 2.63 10.54
CA PRO A 79 7.24 1.37 11.28
C PRO A 79 6.20 1.48 12.42
N SER A 80 4.98 1.87 12.05
CA SER A 80 3.81 1.99 12.91
C SER A 80 2.55 1.80 12.05
N VAL A 81 1.37 1.73 12.69
CA VAL A 81 0.10 1.76 11.94
C VAL A 81 -0.01 3.08 11.20
N SER A 82 0.20 3.02 9.89
CA SER A 82 0.36 4.17 9.01
C SER A 82 -0.52 4.05 7.75
N ARG A 83 -1.31 2.97 7.64
CA ARG A 83 -2.43 2.84 6.72
C ARG A 83 -3.63 2.27 7.45
N VAL A 84 -4.82 2.82 7.17
CA VAL A 84 -6.10 2.25 7.61
C VAL A 84 -7.05 2.20 6.43
N SER A 85 -7.90 1.18 6.38
CA SER A 85 -8.96 1.13 5.37
C SER A 85 -10.25 0.51 5.89
N VAL A 86 -11.34 0.85 5.22
CA VAL A 86 -12.64 0.22 5.37
C VAL A 86 -13.09 -0.27 4.01
N GLY A 87 -13.32 -1.57 3.90
CA GLY A 87 -13.84 -2.21 2.72
C GLY A 87 -15.28 -2.64 2.90
N ARG A 88 -16.03 -2.67 1.80
CA ARG A 88 -17.32 -3.34 1.69
C ARG A 88 -17.35 -4.29 0.49
N TYR A 89 -17.68 -5.55 0.72
CA TYR A 89 -18.04 -6.51 -0.32
C TYR A 89 -19.30 -6.03 -1.05
N ILE A 90 -19.22 -5.93 -2.37
CA ILE A 90 -20.29 -5.42 -3.23
C ILE A 90 -20.85 -6.47 -4.19
N GLY A 91 -20.40 -7.72 -4.09
CA GLY A 91 -20.93 -8.86 -4.85
C GLY A 91 -19.96 -9.43 -5.88
N SER A 92 -20.17 -10.69 -6.25
CA SER A 92 -19.41 -11.40 -7.29
C SER A 92 -17.89 -11.34 -7.15
N GLY A 93 -17.37 -11.39 -5.92
CA GLY A 93 -15.92 -11.28 -5.66
C GLY A 93 -15.39 -9.84 -5.60
N PHE A 94 -16.22 -8.83 -5.84
CA PHE A 94 -15.82 -7.43 -5.80
C PHE A 94 -15.94 -6.80 -4.42
N THR A 95 -14.98 -5.95 -4.07
CA THR A 95 -14.95 -5.14 -2.85
C THR A 95 -14.64 -3.70 -3.20
N PHE A 96 -15.41 -2.76 -2.65
CA PHE A 96 -15.06 -1.34 -2.65
C PHE A 96 -14.33 -1.00 -1.36
N VAL A 97 -13.24 -0.23 -1.44
CA VAL A 97 -12.42 0.14 -0.28
C VAL A 97 -12.20 1.64 -0.27
N ALA A 98 -12.33 2.24 0.91
CA ALA A 98 -11.82 3.57 1.20
C ALA A 98 -10.62 3.43 2.15
N ALA A 99 -9.49 4.06 1.80
CA ALA A 99 -8.25 3.95 2.54
C ALA A 99 -7.63 5.33 2.80
N GLY A 100 -6.95 5.45 3.94
CA GLY A 100 -6.12 6.59 4.29
C GLY A 100 -4.75 6.11 4.72
N SER A 101 -3.72 6.85 4.34
CA SER A 101 -2.35 6.52 4.73
C SER A 101 -1.54 7.77 5.08
N ILE A 102 -0.53 7.57 5.91
CA ILE A 102 0.50 8.54 6.24
C ILE A 102 1.87 7.90 6.06
N ASN A 103 2.89 8.68 5.76
CA ASN A 103 4.28 8.24 5.72
C ASN A 103 5.21 9.45 5.87
N LYS A 104 6.50 9.16 5.90
CA LYS A 104 7.57 10.13 5.80
C LYS A 104 8.49 9.70 4.68
N ILE A 105 8.80 10.59 3.74
CA ILE A 105 9.74 10.34 2.66
C ILE A 105 11.05 11.05 3.03
N ASP A 106 12.08 10.29 3.36
CA ASP A 106 13.44 10.77 3.58
C ASP A 106 14.44 10.20 2.55
N ARG A 107 13.93 9.44 1.58
CA ARG A 107 14.73 8.89 0.49
C ARG A 107 14.01 8.89 -0.85
N LEU A 108 14.76 9.21 -1.90
CA LEU A 108 14.33 9.16 -3.30
C LEU A 108 15.29 8.23 -4.07
N GLY A 109 14.92 6.97 -4.27
CA GLY A 109 15.87 5.97 -4.80
C GLY A 109 17.06 5.80 -3.86
N ASP A 110 18.27 5.98 -4.38
CA ASP A 110 19.50 5.89 -3.57
C ASP A 110 19.86 7.22 -2.86
N VAL A 111 19.04 8.26 -3.02
CA VAL A 111 19.35 9.62 -2.56
C VAL A 111 18.61 9.94 -1.26
N GLU A 112 19.36 10.18 -0.19
CA GLU A 112 18.80 10.75 1.05
C GLU A 112 18.41 12.21 0.85
N VAL A 113 17.22 12.58 1.31
CA VAL A 113 16.66 13.92 1.22
C VAL A 113 16.18 14.42 2.56
N ALA A 114 15.87 15.71 2.66
CA ALA A 114 15.18 16.24 3.82
C ALA A 114 13.78 15.61 3.94
N ASP A 115 13.39 15.32 5.17
CA ASP A 115 12.11 14.73 5.54
C ASP A 115 10.93 15.46 4.88
N MET A 116 10.19 14.75 4.02
CA MET A 116 8.93 15.20 3.45
C MET A 116 7.76 14.43 4.06
N THR A 117 6.67 15.14 4.36
CA THR A 117 5.47 14.50 4.91
C THR A 117 4.67 13.87 3.77
N TYR A 118 4.18 12.65 3.94
CA TYR A 118 3.30 11.99 2.99
C TYR A 118 1.96 11.65 3.63
N TYR A 119 0.87 11.89 2.91
CA TYR A 119 -0.43 11.32 3.24
C TYR A 119 -1.28 11.11 1.99
N SER A 120 -2.19 10.15 2.04
CA SER A 120 -3.09 9.84 0.93
C SER A 120 -4.51 9.51 1.40
N ALA A 121 -5.46 9.77 0.51
CA ALA A 121 -6.83 9.29 0.59
C ALA A 121 -7.17 8.58 -0.72
N ASP A 122 -7.57 7.32 -0.65
CA ASP A 122 -7.72 6.43 -1.80
C ASP A 122 -9.08 5.73 -1.81
N GLY A 123 -9.66 5.61 -3.00
CA GLY A 123 -10.81 4.77 -3.30
C GLY A 123 -10.41 3.64 -4.24
N GLU A 124 -10.70 2.39 -3.86
CA GLU A 124 -10.25 1.20 -4.57
C GLU A 124 -11.43 0.26 -4.87
N ILE A 125 -11.40 -0.41 -6.02
CA ILE A 125 -12.25 -1.56 -6.36
C ILE A 125 -11.35 -2.77 -6.57
N LYS A 126 -11.58 -3.84 -5.82
CA LYS A 126 -10.79 -5.07 -5.85
C LYS A 126 -11.64 -6.24 -6.26
N TYR A 127 -11.06 -7.15 -7.03
CA TYR A 127 -11.63 -8.44 -7.37
C TYR A 127 -10.81 -9.56 -6.72
N SER A 128 -11.46 -10.36 -5.88
CA SER A 128 -10.85 -11.52 -5.22
C SER A 128 -10.94 -12.77 -6.10
N PHE A 129 -9.82 -13.48 -6.23
CA PHE A 129 -9.75 -14.77 -6.89
C PHE A 129 -9.84 -15.95 -5.90
N ARG A 130 -10.14 -15.69 -4.62
CA ARG A 130 -10.18 -16.68 -3.54
C ARG A 130 -10.98 -17.93 -3.91
N ASP A 131 -12.19 -17.76 -4.41
CA ASP A 131 -13.08 -18.89 -4.68
C ASP A 131 -12.68 -19.66 -5.95
N HIS A 132 -11.86 -19.06 -6.81
CA HIS A 132 -11.36 -19.69 -8.04
C HIS A 132 -10.07 -20.48 -7.80
N ILE A 133 -9.36 -20.21 -6.71
CA ILE A 133 -8.04 -20.77 -6.41
C ILE A 133 -8.13 -21.57 -5.11
N ASN A 134 -7.93 -22.88 -5.19
CA ASN A 134 -8.06 -23.83 -4.07
C ASN A 134 -9.48 -24.02 -3.51
N GLY A 135 -10.51 -23.57 -4.24
CA GLY A 135 -11.93 -23.79 -3.94
C GLY A 135 -12.55 -22.74 -3.02
N PRO A 136 -13.89 -22.77 -2.86
CA PRO A 136 -14.64 -21.76 -2.12
C PRO A 136 -14.12 -21.61 -0.68
N GLY A 137 -13.84 -20.37 -0.28
CA GLY A 137 -13.37 -20.08 1.08
C GLY A 137 -11.91 -20.48 1.37
N GLY A 138 -11.09 -20.71 0.35
CA GLY A 138 -9.67 -21.05 0.49
C GLY A 138 -8.87 -20.07 1.35
N TRP A 139 -7.72 -20.53 1.87
CA TRP A 139 -6.85 -19.73 2.74
C TRP A 139 -6.00 -18.69 1.99
N PHE A 140 -5.86 -18.85 0.68
CA PHE A 140 -5.08 -17.98 -0.20
C PHE A 140 -6.00 -17.21 -1.13
N ASP A 141 -5.91 -15.89 -1.09
CA ASP A 141 -6.85 -14.97 -1.73
C ASP A 141 -6.04 -13.87 -2.45
N PRO A 142 -5.54 -14.16 -3.65
CA PRO A 142 -4.96 -13.13 -4.50
C PRO A 142 -6.08 -12.26 -5.06
N ALA A 143 -5.81 -10.98 -5.22
CA ALA A 143 -6.74 -10.01 -5.76
C ALA A 143 -6.03 -8.98 -6.62
N LEU A 144 -6.74 -8.50 -7.64
CA LEU A 144 -6.34 -7.35 -8.44
C LEU A 144 -7.34 -6.22 -8.24
N GLY A 145 -6.91 -4.99 -8.44
CA GLY A 145 -7.80 -3.85 -8.32
C GLY A 145 -7.31 -2.63 -9.08
N ILE A 146 -8.22 -1.66 -9.13
CA ILE A 146 -7.99 -0.33 -9.66
C ILE A 146 -8.58 0.69 -8.69
N GLY A 147 -8.18 1.94 -8.82
CA GLY A 147 -8.69 2.99 -7.97
C GLY A 147 -8.28 4.37 -8.41
N GLY A 148 -8.65 5.34 -7.59
CA GLY A 148 -8.16 6.70 -7.69
C GLY A 148 -7.84 7.22 -6.31
N GLY A 149 -6.93 8.19 -6.25
CA GLY A 149 -6.50 8.77 -5.00
C GLY A 149 -6.21 10.25 -5.12
N TYR A 150 -6.07 10.85 -3.95
CA TYR A 150 -5.43 12.15 -3.80
C TYR A 150 -4.27 11.98 -2.82
N THR A 151 -3.09 12.42 -3.23
CA THR A 151 -1.84 12.25 -2.48
C THR A 151 -1.25 13.62 -2.22
N TRP A 152 -0.73 13.81 -1.02
CA TRP A 152 -0.01 14.99 -0.62
C TRP A 152 1.42 14.62 -0.23
N ILE A 153 2.37 15.38 -0.77
CA ILE A 153 3.77 15.35 -0.34
C ILE A 153 4.13 16.78 0.07
N ASP A 154 4.37 16.98 1.36
CA ASP A 154 4.35 18.29 2.01
C ASP A 154 3.05 19.04 1.70
N ASP A 155 3.15 20.30 1.25
CA ASP A 155 2.02 21.16 0.91
C ASP A 155 1.49 20.96 -0.53
N ILE A 156 2.06 20.02 -1.29
CA ILE A 156 1.70 19.78 -2.70
C ILE A 156 0.78 18.57 -2.81
N GLY A 157 -0.46 18.82 -3.25
CA GLY A 157 -1.47 17.79 -3.50
C GLY A 157 -1.67 17.50 -5.00
N PHE A 158 -1.86 16.23 -5.36
CA PHE A 158 -2.09 15.79 -6.74
C PHE A 158 -3.00 14.55 -6.80
N GLY A 159 -3.70 14.39 -7.92
CA GLY A 159 -4.56 13.24 -8.16
C GLY A 159 -3.79 12.03 -8.68
N THR A 160 -4.26 10.82 -8.40
CA THR A 160 -3.66 9.59 -8.92
C THR A 160 -4.69 8.62 -9.50
N ALA A 161 -4.30 7.94 -10.57
CA ALA A 161 -4.94 6.70 -10.99
C ALA A 161 -4.13 5.51 -10.45
N ASN A 162 -4.82 4.57 -9.81
CA ASN A 162 -4.20 3.51 -9.05
C ASN A 162 -4.47 2.16 -9.72
N ALA A 163 -3.43 1.34 -9.83
CA ALA A 163 -3.54 -0.08 -10.17
C ALA A 163 -2.88 -0.89 -9.04
N LEU A 164 -3.55 -1.92 -8.55
CA LEU A 164 -3.07 -2.66 -7.38
C LEU A 164 -3.18 -4.17 -7.54
N ALA A 165 -2.29 -4.86 -6.84
CA ALA A 165 -2.34 -6.29 -6.62
C ALA A 165 -2.19 -6.57 -5.13
N SER A 166 -2.87 -7.59 -4.64
CA SER A 166 -2.79 -7.98 -3.23
C SER A 166 -2.87 -9.48 -3.03
N LEU A 167 -2.25 -9.95 -1.96
CA LEU A 167 -2.25 -11.32 -1.50
C LEU A 167 -2.78 -11.34 -0.07
N ARG A 168 -3.97 -11.91 0.12
CA ARG A 168 -4.55 -12.15 1.43
C ARG A 168 -4.36 -13.60 1.85
N PHE A 169 -3.94 -13.78 3.10
CA PHE A 169 -3.78 -15.06 3.76
C PHE A 169 -4.74 -15.16 4.93
N TRP A 170 -5.82 -15.92 4.77
CA TRP A 170 -6.82 -16.14 5.80
C TRP A 170 -6.26 -17.05 6.91
N LEU A 171 -6.08 -16.48 8.10
CA LEU A 171 -5.61 -17.19 9.30
C LEU A 171 -6.77 -17.83 10.07
N GLY A 172 -8.00 -17.49 9.69
CA GLY A 172 -9.24 -18.04 10.22
C GLY A 172 -10.43 -17.43 9.48
N ASN A 173 -11.62 -17.57 10.07
CA ASN A 173 -12.86 -17.14 9.43
C ASN A 173 -13.06 -15.62 9.43
N ASN A 174 -12.26 -14.85 10.17
CA ASN A 174 -12.49 -13.41 10.38
C ASN A 174 -11.18 -12.60 10.44
N VAL A 175 -10.04 -13.23 10.14
CA VAL A 175 -8.72 -12.57 10.20
C VAL A 175 -7.91 -13.03 9.01
N ALA A 176 -7.39 -12.08 8.25
CA ALA A 176 -6.41 -12.32 7.19
C ALA A 176 -5.27 -11.33 7.27
N LEU A 177 -4.06 -11.82 7.02
CA LEU A 177 -2.91 -10.97 6.69
C LEU A 177 -3.04 -10.54 5.23
N ASN A 178 -2.96 -9.25 4.95
CA ASN A 178 -2.96 -8.71 3.59
C ASN A 178 -1.58 -8.15 3.26
N LEU A 179 -1.09 -8.44 2.06
CA LEU A 179 0.05 -7.77 1.44
C LEU A 179 -0.45 -7.13 0.16
N GLN A 180 -0.32 -5.82 0.03
CA GLN A 180 -0.77 -5.08 -1.13
C GLN A 180 0.38 -4.26 -1.70
N SER A 181 0.40 -4.16 -3.03
CA SER A 181 1.14 -3.14 -3.74
C SER A 181 0.24 -2.38 -4.69
N THR A 182 0.41 -1.06 -4.71
CA THR A 182 -0.35 -0.14 -5.55
C THR A 182 0.64 0.71 -6.36
N TYR A 183 0.56 0.64 -7.68
CA TYR A 183 1.13 1.66 -8.56
C TYR A 183 0.20 2.87 -8.59
N LYS A 184 0.72 4.05 -8.24
CA LYS A 184 -0.02 5.32 -8.27
C LYS A 184 0.57 6.20 -9.37
N HIS A 185 -0.21 6.40 -10.42
CA HIS A 185 0.17 7.26 -11.54
C HIS A 185 -0.39 8.66 -11.33
N ALA A 186 0.49 9.66 -11.23
CA ALA A 186 0.12 11.07 -11.22
C ALA A 186 0.07 11.62 -12.65
N PHE A 187 -0.81 12.58 -12.91
CA PHE A 187 -0.99 13.16 -14.25
C PHE A 187 -0.35 14.54 -14.38
N GLU A 188 0.06 15.13 -13.26
CA GLU A 188 0.58 16.48 -13.17
C GLU A 188 2.08 16.50 -13.50
N ASP A 189 2.41 16.90 -14.73
CA ASP A 189 3.78 16.83 -15.27
C ASP A 189 4.82 17.68 -14.52
N ALA A 190 4.40 18.69 -13.75
CA ALA A 190 5.31 19.59 -13.04
C ALA A 190 5.50 19.26 -11.55
N TYR A 191 4.54 18.57 -10.92
CA TYR A 191 4.52 18.42 -9.46
C TYR A 191 3.92 17.09 -8.97
N GLY A 192 3.33 16.29 -9.85
CA GLY A 192 2.86 14.96 -9.53
C GLY A 192 4.03 14.02 -9.19
N VAL A 193 3.77 13.02 -8.36
CA VAL A 193 4.76 11.98 -8.04
C VAL A 193 4.15 10.63 -8.34
N ILE A 194 4.68 9.98 -9.37
CA ILE A 194 4.42 8.57 -9.65
C ILE A 194 5.22 7.75 -8.63
N HIS A 195 4.58 6.78 -7.98
CA HIS A 195 5.21 5.96 -6.95
C HIS A 195 4.47 4.63 -6.79
N PHE A 196 5.17 3.65 -6.21
CA PHE A 196 4.56 2.49 -5.60
C PHE A 196 4.27 2.75 -4.12
N GLN A 197 3.18 2.15 -3.66
CA GLN A 197 2.80 2.10 -2.26
C GLN A 197 2.60 0.63 -1.86
N HIS A 198 3.27 0.20 -0.81
CA HIS A 198 3.15 -1.15 -0.25
C HIS A 198 2.52 -1.11 1.14
N SER A 199 1.69 -2.11 1.47
CA SER A 199 1.06 -2.23 2.79
C SER A 199 0.78 -3.66 3.22
#